data_AF-A0A660T7X7-F1
#
_entry.id   AF-A0A660T7X7-F1
#
_cell.length_a   1.000
_cell.length_b   1.000
_cell.length_c   1.000
_cell.angle_alpha   90.00
_cell.angle_beta   90.00
_cell.angle_gamma   90.00
#
_symmetry.space_group_name_H-M   'P 1'
#
loop_
_entity.id
_entity.type
_entity.pdbx_description
1 polymer ?
#
loop_
_entity_poly.entity_id
_entity_poly.type
_entity_poly.pdbx_seq_one_letter_code
_entity_poly.pdbx_strand_id
1 'polypeptide(L)' 'MKIKILPSASQDLIDGYWFYEKQSPGLGSYFKDTLFSDIDSLVFFGGILQIFYDKYHR' A
#
# COMPACT_ATOMS: atom_id res chain seq x y z
N MET A 1 -2.83 -3.20 -16.46
CA MET A 1 -1.49 -2.91 -15.89
C MET A 1 -1.04 -4.08 -15.04
N LYS A 2 0.25 -4.49 -15.06
CA LYS A 2 0.76 -5.54 -14.17
C LYS A 2 1.43 -4.89 -12.96
N ILE A 3 0.81 -5.00 -11.78
CA ILE A 3 1.35 -4.46 -10.53
C ILE A 3 2.40 -5.42 -9.99
N LYS A 4 3.54 -4.88 -9.52
CA LYS A 4 4.59 -5.64 -8.85
C LYS A 4 4.95 -4.93 -7.55
N ILE A 5 4.77 -5.62 -6.43
CA ILE A 5 5.23 -5.16 -5.12
C ILE A 5 6.70 -5.59 -4.97
N LEU A 6 7.57 -4.65 -4.60
CA LEU A 6 8.98 -4.94 -4.35
C LEU A 6 9.15 -5.69 -3.03
N PRO A 7 10.19 -6.55 -2.89
CA PRO A 7 10.42 -7.27 -1.65
C PRO A 7 10.54 -6.37 -0.40
N SER A 8 11.18 -5.19 -0.53
CA SER A 8 11.26 -4.22 0.55
C SER A 8 9.88 -3.69 0.95
N ALA A 9 9.06 -3.31 -0.03
CA ALA A 9 7.69 -2.86 0.20
C ALA A 9 6.81 -3.97 0.82
N SER A 10 7.02 -5.24 0.45
CA SER A 10 6.33 -6.36 1.10
C SER A 10 6.69 -6.47 2.58
N GLN A 11 7.95 -6.20 2.96
CA GLN A 11 8.35 -6.17 4.36
C GLN A 11 7.70 -4.99 5.09
N ASP A 12 7.66 -3.81 4.47
CA ASP A 12 7.00 -2.63 5.04
C ASP A 12 5.50 -2.88 5.32
N LEU A 13 4.81 -3.65 4.46
CA LEU A 13 3.43 -4.05 4.68
C LEU A 13 3.26 -4.96 5.92
N ILE A 14 4.19 -5.89 6.12
CA ILE A 14 4.19 -6.79 7.29
C ILE A 14 4.43 -5.98 8.56
N ASP A 15 5.44 -5.10 8.53
CA ASP A 15 5.80 -4.28 9.68
C ASP A 15 4.68 -3.30 10.03
N GLY A 16 4.05 -2.69 9.01
CA GLY A 16 2.88 -1.82 9.16
C GLY A 16 1.68 -2.53 9.77
N TYR A 17 1.36 -3.75 9.31
CA TYR A 17 0.28 -4.56 9.90
C TYR A 17 0.50 -4.74 11.41
N TRP A 18 1.70 -5.19 11.82
CA TRP A 18 2.00 -5.43 13.22
C TRP A 18 2.07 -4.14 14.05
N PHE A 19 2.51 -3.04 13.44
CA PHE A 19 2.51 -1.73 14.11
C PHE A 19 1.09 -1.28 14.48
N TYR A 20 0.14 -1.42 13.57
CA TYR A 20 -1.26 -1.02 13.84
C TYR A 20 -1.99 -2.03 14.72
N GLU A 21 -1.78 -3.33 14.53
CA GLU A 21 -2.43 -4.37 15.34
C GLU A 21 -2.04 -4.27 16.83
N LYS A 22 -0.80 -3.84 17.14
CA LYS A 22 -0.35 -3.59 18.52
C LYS A 22 -1.08 -2.44 19.21
N GLN A 23 -1.67 -1.51 18.46
CA GLN A 23 -2.36 -0.34 19.04
C GLN A 23 -3.79 -0.68 19.45
N SER A 24 -4.49 -1.46 18.64
CA SER A 24 -5.81 -2.01 18.97
C SER A 24 -6.09 -3.23 18.08
N PRO A 25 -6.70 -4.29 18.62
CA PRO A 25 -7.11 -5.43 17.83
C PRO A 25 -7.92 -5.01 16.59
N GLY A 26 -7.57 -5.57 15.44
CA GLY A 26 -8.23 -5.31 14.15
C GLY A 26 -7.71 -4.12 13.35
N LEU A 27 -6.89 -3.23 13.93
CA LEU A 27 -6.32 -2.11 13.18
C LEU A 27 -5.29 -2.57 12.13
N GLY A 28 -4.56 -3.66 12.37
CA GLY A 28 -3.65 -4.22 11.39
C GLY A 28 -4.40 -4.74 10.16
N SER A 29 -5.51 -5.45 10.40
CA SER A 29 -6.40 -5.91 9.33
C SER A 29 -6.99 -4.74 8.54
N TYR A 30 -7.50 -3.71 9.24
CA TYR A 30 -8.03 -2.51 8.59
C TYR A 30 -6.98 -1.78 7.75
N PHE A 31 -5.75 -1.63 8.25
CA PHE A 31 -4.62 -1.06 7.52
C PHE A 31 -4.34 -1.86 6.23
N LYS A 32 -4.23 -3.18 6.35
CA LYS A 32 -3.95 -4.06 5.22
C LYS A 32 -5.06 -3.97 4.18
N ASP A 33 -6.32 -4.10 4.58
CA ASP A 33 -7.46 -4.12 3.65
C ASP A 33 -7.60 -2.78 2.91
N THR A 34 -7.42 -1.67 3.63
CA THR A 34 -7.43 -0.32 3.02
C THR A 34 -6.31 -0.18 1.99
N LEU A 35 -5.08 -0.54 2.36
CA LEU A 35 -3.92 -0.35 1.49
C LEU A 35 -3.95 -1.27 0.25
N PHE A 36 -4.46 -2.50 0.38
CA PHE A 36 -4.65 -3.37 -0.77
C PHE A 36 -5.76 -2.88 -1.71
N SER A 37 -6.83 -2.27 -1.17
CA SER A 37 -7.86 -1.62 -1.99
C SER A 37 -7.29 -0.48 -2.85
N ASP A 38 -6.37 0.31 -2.29
CA ASP A 38 -5.69 1.38 -3.04
C ASP A 38 -4.72 0.83 -4.08
N ILE A 39 -3.97 -0.24 -3.76
CA ILE A 39 -3.09 -0.92 -4.70
C ILE A 39 -3.89 -1.49 -5.88
N ASP A 40 -5.01 -2.17 -5.63
CA ASP A 40 -5.86 -2.72 -6.68
C ASP A 40 -6.43 -1.62 -7.58
N SER A 41 -6.74 -0.45 -6.99
CA SER A 41 -7.22 0.72 -7.73
C SER A 41 -6.18 1.27 -8.73
N LEU A 42 -4.89 0.99 -8.55
CA LEU A 42 -3.83 1.38 -9.51
C LEU A 42 -4.01 0.70 -10.88
N VAL A 43 -4.75 -0.41 -10.97
CA VAL A 43 -5.08 -1.02 -12.27
C VAL A 43 -5.87 -0.05 -13.16
N PHE A 44 -6.70 0.79 -12.54
CA PHE A 44 -7.58 1.74 -13.24
C PHE A 44 -7.00 3.15 -13.30
N PHE A 45 -6.40 3.63 -12.21
CA PHE A 45 -5.92 5.02 -12.09
C PHE A 45 -4.41 5.18 -12.27
N GLY A 46 -3.67 4.07 -12.42
CA GLY A 46 -2.22 4.08 -12.61
C GLY A 46 -1.82 4.91 -13.83
N GLY A 47 -0.91 5.87 -13.62
CA GLY A 47 -0.39 6.76 -14.68
C GLY A 47 -1.10 8.11 -14.81
N ILE A 48 -2.22 8.33 -14.13
CA ILE A 48 -2.91 9.63 -14.05
C ILE A 48 -2.57 10.38 -12.74
N LEU A 49 -2.12 9.62 -11.73
CA LEU A 49 -1.63 10.13 -10.45
C LEU A 49 -0.50 11.16 -10.65
N GLN A 50 -0.48 12.20 -9.81
CA GLN A 50 0.49 13.29 -9.94
C GLN A 50 1.89 12.80 -9.59
N ILE A 51 2.89 13.20 -10.38
CA ILE A 51 4.29 12.98 -10.02
C ILE A 51 4.61 13.85 -8.81
N PHE A 52 4.98 13.21 -7.70
CA PHE A 52 5.25 13.89 -6.43
C PHE A 52 6.74 13.89 -6.08
N TYR A 53 7.50 12.87 -6.49
CA TYR A 53 8.94 12.79 -6.24
C TYR A 53 9.67 12.18 -7.44
N ASP A 54 10.49 12.96 -8.14
CA ASP A 54 11.22 12.54 -9.34
C ASP A 54 10.33 11.86 -10.39
N LYS A 55 10.35 10.53 -10.48
CA LYS A 55 9.51 9.70 -11.37
C LYS A 55 8.41 8.91 -10.65
N TYR A 56 8.22 9.16 -9.36
CA TYR A 56 7.27 8.45 -8.50
C TYR A 56 5.95 9.23 -8.42
N HIS A 57 4.86 8.51 -8.69
CA HIS A 57 3.49 9.02 -8.63
C HIS A 57 2.91 8.85 -7.21
N ARG A 58 2.03 9.76 -6.80
CA ARG A 58 1.26 9.69 -5.54
C ARG A 58 -0.24 9.76 -5.81
#